data_AF-A0A452YZQ4-F1
#
_entry.id   AF-A0A452YZQ4-F1
#
_cell.length_a   1.000
_cell.length_b   1.000
_cell.length_c   1.000
_cell.angle_alpha   90.00
_cell.angle_beta   90.00
_cell.angle_gamma   90.00
#
_symmetry.space_group_name_H-M   'P 1'
#
loop_
_entity.id
_entity.type
_entity.pdbx_description
1 polymer ?
#
loop_
_entity_poly.entity_id
_entity_poly.type
_entity_poly.pdbx_seq_one_letter_code
_entity_poly.pdbx_strand_id
1 'polypeptide(L)'
;MAIEKVFMVDNTSVIADEVLSHRLGLIPLDADPRLFDYISDDVPNERNTIVYKLHVSCEKGSQRLTVKSGQLEWLPEGSQLTMASPAQSGDNQRTYTSFGQSQQNTSERPLGVKYNDITIARLGPGQAIELEAHAVKGVGKVHAKWSPVATAWYRMLPEVVLLKEIKNGDAEELVKRCPVNVFDIEDLGKGEKRAVVAKPRSCTLCRECVRLADDQVELRRVRDHFIFTIESTGALPPEVLFTEAVKILEEKCERVISELS
;
A
#
# COMPACT_ATOMS: atom_id res chain seq x y z
N MET A 1 -2.42 -6.29 -7.45
CA MET A 1 -2.48 -5.91 -8.88
C MET A 1 -1.98 -4.49 -9.02
N ALA A 2 -1.27 -4.13 -10.09
CA ALA A 2 -0.89 -2.74 -10.40
C ALA A 2 -0.79 -2.52 -11.92
N ILE A 3 -0.98 -1.28 -12.38
CA ILE A 3 -0.89 -0.91 -13.80
C ILE A 3 0.56 -1.04 -14.30
N GLU A 4 0.72 -1.78 -15.40
CA GLU A 4 2.02 -2.07 -16.02
C GLU A 4 2.16 -1.47 -17.41
N LYS A 5 1.16 -1.68 -18.28
CA LYS A 5 1.16 -1.13 -19.64
C LYS A 5 0.09 -0.05 -19.76
N VAL A 6 0.42 1.05 -20.42
CA VAL A 6 -0.51 2.15 -20.73
C VAL A 6 -0.47 2.37 -22.23
N PHE A 7 -1.60 2.24 -22.88
CA PHE A 7 -1.81 2.47 -24.31
C PHE A 7 -2.44 3.85 -24.46
N MET A 8 -1.61 4.83 -24.87
CA MET A 8 -2.06 6.20 -25.10
C MET A 8 -2.74 6.30 -26.47
N VAL A 9 -3.96 6.80 -26.51
CA VAL A 9 -4.67 7.10 -27.76
C VAL A 9 -4.49 8.57 -28.11
N ASP A 10 -4.81 9.45 -27.17
CA ASP A 10 -4.59 10.89 -27.30
C ASP A 10 -4.26 11.50 -25.94
N ASN A 11 -3.23 12.34 -25.89
CA ASN A 11 -2.89 13.14 -24.73
C ASN A 11 -2.48 14.54 -25.17
N THR A 12 -3.42 15.47 -25.03
CA THR A 12 -3.18 16.90 -25.27
C THR A 12 -2.99 17.68 -23.97
N SER A 13 -2.83 16.97 -22.85
CA SER A 13 -2.57 17.59 -21.55
C SER A 13 -1.14 18.13 -21.45
N VAL A 14 -0.84 18.85 -20.37
CA VAL A 14 0.51 19.37 -20.11
C VAL A 14 1.46 18.30 -19.57
N ILE A 15 0.92 17.17 -19.08
CA ILE A 15 1.73 16.10 -18.49
C ILE A 15 2.20 15.19 -19.62
N ALA A 16 3.51 14.97 -19.71
CA ALA A 16 4.10 14.04 -20.68
C ALA A 16 3.63 12.60 -20.43
N ASP A 17 3.53 11.81 -21.51
CA ASP A 17 2.94 10.47 -21.51
C ASP A 17 3.64 9.52 -20.52
N GLU A 18 4.96 9.57 -20.43
CA GLU A 18 5.76 8.75 -19.53
C GLU A 18 5.50 9.09 -18.06
N VAL A 19 5.31 10.38 -17.75
CA VAL A 19 5.02 10.85 -16.39
C VAL A 19 3.59 10.47 -16.01
N LEU A 20 2.63 10.63 -16.94
CA LEU A 20 1.24 10.23 -16.73
C LEU A 20 1.15 8.72 -16.49
N SER A 21 1.83 7.93 -17.31
CA SER A 21 1.89 6.47 -17.18
C SER A 21 2.51 6.03 -15.85
N HIS A 22 3.59 6.69 -15.42
CA HIS A 22 4.20 6.43 -14.12
C HIS A 22 3.23 6.73 -12.96
N ARG A 23 2.48 7.83 -13.03
CA ARG A 23 1.45 8.17 -12.01
C ARG A 23 0.34 7.13 -11.95
N LEU A 24 -0.16 6.67 -13.10
CA LEU A 24 -1.18 5.62 -13.18
C LEU A 24 -0.67 4.31 -12.55
N GLY A 25 0.59 3.96 -12.80
CA GLY A 25 1.25 2.78 -12.23
C GLY A 25 1.23 2.72 -10.69
N LEU A 26 1.19 3.88 -10.02
CA LEU A 26 1.21 4.00 -8.56
C LEU A 26 -0.19 4.04 -7.91
N ILE A 27 -1.26 4.01 -8.70
CA ILE A 27 -2.63 4.00 -8.16
C ILE A 27 -2.93 2.60 -7.60
N PRO A 28 -3.26 2.47 -6.30
CA PRO A 28 -3.65 1.19 -5.74
C PRO A 28 -5.02 0.76 -6.28
N LEU A 29 -5.10 -0.50 -6.69
CA LEU A 29 -6.30 -1.10 -7.27
C LEU A 29 -7.07 -1.91 -6.22
N ASP A 30 -8.39 -1.93 -6.32
CA ASP A 30 -9.27 -2.74 -5.46
C ASP A 30 -9.52 -4.11 -6.13
N ALA A 31 -8.44 -4.89 -6.24
CA ALA A 31 -8.47 -6.20 -6.88
C ALA A 31 -7.65 -7.20 -6.06
N ASP A 32 -8.30 -8.29 -5.63
CA ASP A 32 -7.66 -9.37 -4.88
C ASP A 32 -6.66 -10.12 -5.79
N PRO A 33 -5.34 -10.02 -5.55
CA PRO A 33 -4.34 -10.67 -6.40
C PRO A 33 -4.39 -12.20 -6.35
N ARG A 34 -5.12 -12.82 -5.42
CA ARG A 34 -5.27 -14.28 -5.34
C ARG A 34 -6.18 -14.84 -6.43
N LEU A 35 -7.05 -14.02 -7.01
CA LEU A 35 -7.95 -14.40 -8.11
C LEU A 35 -7.28 -14.37 -9.48
N PHE A 36 -6.05 -13.89 -9.56
CA PHE A 36 -5.33 -13.69 -10.81
C PHE A 36 -4.02 -14.48 -10.86
N ASP A 37 -3.70 -14.94 -12.05
CA ASP A 37 -2.45 -15.61 -12.36
C ASP A 37 -1.35 -14.60 -12.71
N TYR A 38 -0.10 -15.03 -12.61
CA TYR A 38 1.00 -14.28 -13.22
C TYR A 38 0.90 -14.38 -14.74
N ILE A 39 1.29 -13.32 -15.45
CA ILE A 39 1.32 -13.36 -16.91
C ILE A 39 2.39 -14.36 -17.37
N SER A 40 1.99 -15.33 -18.19
CA SER A 40 2.88 -16.27 -18.88
C SER A 40 2.86 -15.95 -20.37
N ASP A 41 4.01 -16.08 -21.03
CA ASP A 41 4.18 -15.93 -22.49
C ASP A 41 3.71 -14.57 -23.06
N ASP A 42 3.64 -13.53 -22.23
CA ASP A 42 3.22 -12.17 -22.60
C ASP A 42 1.83 -12.05 -23.24
N VAL A 43 0.94 -13.04 -23.06
CA VAL A 43 -0.43 -13.01 -23.59
C VAL A 43 -1.42 -12.53 -22.51
N PRO A 44 -1.99 -11.32 -22.63
CA PRO A 44 -2.99 -10.82 -21.69
C PRO A 44 -4.35 -11.51 -21.90
N ASN A 45 -4.90 -12.09 -20.83
CA ASN A 45 -6.20 -12.75 -20.80
C ASN A 45 -6.99 -12.38 -19.54
N GLU A 46 -8.21 -12.88 -19.41
CA GLU A 46 -9.13 -12.53 -18.32
C GLU A 46 -8.67 -12.99 -16.93
N ARG A 47 -7.72 -13.93 -16.86
CA ARG A 47 -7.19 -14.48 -15.59
C ARG A 47 -5.93 -13.79 -15.11
N ASN A 48 -5.23 -13.05 -15.97
CA ASN A 48 -3.93 -12.45 -15.63
C ASN A 48 -3.90 -10.92 -15.74
N THR A 49 -4.85 -10.31 -16.47
CA THR A 49 -4.83 -8.88 -16.77
C THR A 49 -6.18 -8.23 -16.46
N ILE A 50 -6.16 -7.03 -15.88
CA ILE A 50 -7.34 -6.18 -15.70
C ILE A 50 -7.16 -4.94 -16.57
N VAL A 51 -8.17 -4.57 -17.35
CA VAL A 51 -8.11 -3.44 -18.27
C VAL A 51 -8.95 -2.29 -17.74
N TYR A 52 -8.39 -1.08 -17.81
CA TYR A 52 -9.04 0.17 -17.47
C TYR A 52 -9.03 1.12 -18.66
N LYS A 53 -10.07 1.94 -18.78
CA LYS A 53 -10.18 3.04 -19.73
C LYS A 53 -10.22 4.36 -18.98
N LEU A 54 -9.54 5.37 -19.53
CA LEU A 54 -9.68 6.76 -19.11
C LEU A 54 -9.95 7.58 -20.36
N HIS A 55 -11.14 8.18 -20.44
CA HIS A 55 -11.51 9.09 -21.53
C HIS A 55 -12.12 10.35 -20.92
N VAL A 56 -11.33 11.43 -20.87
CA VAL A 56 -11.73 12.68 -20.23
C VAL A 56 -11.30 13.86 -21.10
N SER A 57 -12.25 14.77 -21.37
CA SER A 57 -12.01 16.01 -22.11
C SER A 57 -12.50 17.22 -21.32
N CYS A 58 -11.74 18.31 -21.37
CA CYS A 58 -12.12 19.60 -20.82
C CYS A 58 -12.63 20.50 -21.96
N GLU A 59 -13.91 20.87 -21.95
CA GLU A 59 -14.53 21.62 -23.04
C GLU A 59 -13.96 23.04 -23.18
N LYS A 60 -14.05 23.61 -24.39
CA LYS A 60 -13.61 25.01 -24.61
C LYS A 60 -14.54 25.95 -23.85
N GLY A 61 -13.96 26.82 -23.02
CA GLY A 61 -14.71 27.78 -22.20
C GLY A 61 -15.15 27.27 -20.83
N SER A 62 -14.89 25.99 -20.50
CA SER A 62 -15.13 25.48 -19.15
C SER A 62 -14.03 25.91 -18.17
N GLN A 63 -14.26 25.70 -16.87
CA GLN A 63 -13.18 25.80 -15.89
C GLN A 63 -12.21 24.61 -16.04
N ARG A 64 -11.01 24.76 -15.47
CA ARG A 64 -10.01 23.69 -15.44
C ARG A 64 -10.58 22.45 -14.75
N LEU A 65 -10.44 21.29 -15.39
CA LEU A 65 -10.90 20.01 -14.88
C LEU A 65 -9.76 19.29 -14.15
N THR A 66 -10.04 18.76 -12.96
CA THR A 66 -9.10 17.88 -12.25
C THR A 66 -9.49 16.44 -12.51
N VAL A 67 -8.61 15.70 -13.19
CA VAL A 67 -8.80 14.28 -13.49
C VAL A 67 -8.43 13.46 -12.26
N LYS A 68 -9.34 12.60 -11.80
CA LYS A 68 -9.19 11.78 -10.60
C LYS A 68 -9.18 10.29 -10.93
N SER A 69 -8.59 9.48 -10.06
CA SER A 69 -8.51 8.02 -10.18
C SER A 69 -9.87 7.33 -10.30
N GLY A 70 -10.92 7.86 -9.70
CA GLY A 70 -12.28 7.31 -9.82
C GLY A 70 -12.87 7.39 -11.24
N GLN A 71 -12.22 8.10 -12.17
CA GLN A 71 -12.61 8.15 -13.59
C GLN A 71 -11.97 7.04 -14.43
N LEU A 72 -11.16 6.17 -13.82
CA LEU A 72 -10.69 4.94 -14.46
C LEU A 72 -11.85 3.93 -14.47
N GLU A 73 -12.35 3.63 -15.67
CA GLU A 73 -13.46 2.70 -15.89
C GLU A 73 -12.90 1.31 -16.15
N TRP A 74 -13.36 0.32 -15.38
CA TRP A 74 -12.98 -1.08 -15.60
C TRP A 74 -13.67 -1.64 -16.86
N LEU A 75 -12.91 -2.33 -17.69
CA LEU A 75 -13.37 -3.02 -18.90
C LEU A 75 -13.37 -4.54 -18.68
N PRO A 76 -14.52 -5.16 -18.32
CA PRO A 76 -14.59 -6.59 -17.99
C PRO A 76 -14.42 -7.52 -19.19
N GLU A 77 -14.67 -7.03 -20.40
CA GLU A 77 -14.52 -7.78 -21.66
C GLU A 77 -13.11 -7.65 -22.27
N GLY A 78 -12.21 -6.92 -21.60
CA GLY A 78 -10.85 -6.66 -22.07
C GLY A 78 -10.72 -5.34 -22.86
N SER A 79 -9.61 -5.22 -23.57
CA SER A 79 -9.22 -4.03 -24.33
C SER A 79 -10.20 -3.74 -25.49
N GLN A 80 -10.60 -2.47 -25.62
CA GLN A 80 -11.37 -1.96 -26.75
C GLN A 80 -10.45 -1.45 -27.87
N LEU A 81 -9.16 -1.24 -27.56
CA LEU A 81 -8.16 -0.82 -28.53
C LEU A 81 -7.71 -1.99 -29.40
N THR A 82 -7.60 -1.72 -30.69
CA THR A 82 -7.29 -2.74 -31.69
C THR A 82 -5.86 -2.62 -32.18
N MET A 83 -5.18 -3.75 -32.28
CA MET A 83 -3.84 -3.81 -32.83
C MET A 83 -3.90 -3.60 -34.35
N ALA A 84 -3.14 -2.63 -34.85
CA ALA A 84 -2.97 -2.45 -36.29
C ALA A 84 -2.18 -3.63 -36.87
N SER A 85 -2.88 -4.68 -37.31
CA SER A 85 -2.29 -5.71 -38.17
C SER A 85 -2.56 -5.37 -39.63
N PRO A 86 -1.57 -5.56 -40.54
CA PRO A 86 -1.79 -5.36 -41.97
C PRO A 86 -2.90 -6.31 -42.42
N ALA A 87 -3.92 -5.72 -43.07
CA ALA A 87 -5.14 -6.39 -43.48
C ALA A 87 -4.85 -7.69 -44.25
N GLN A 88 -5.03 -8.82 -43.60
CA GLN A 88 -5.33 -10.08 -44.26
C GLN A 88 -6.82 -10.33 -44.04
N SER A 89 -7.55 -10.34 -45.15
CA SER A 89 -8.99 -10.52 -45.24
C SER A 89 -9.46 -11.76 -44.47
N GLY A 90 -10.22 -11.56 -43.40
CA GLY A 90 -10.99 -12.60 -42.72
C GLY A 90 -10.74 -12.77 -41.22
N ASP A 91 -9.75 -12.11 -40.63
CA ASP A 91 -9.46 -12.26 -39.19
C ASP A 91 -10.25 -11.22 -38.36
N ASN A 92 -10.95 -11.67 -37.32
CA ASN A 92 -11.60 -10.79 -36.35
C ASN A 92 -10.56 -9.79 -35.81
N GLN A 93 -10.93 -8.50 -35.76
CA GLN A 93 -10.05 -7.42 -35.34
C GLN A 93 -9.42 -7.73 -33.97
N ARG A 94 -8.11 -7.99 -33.93
CA ARG A 94 -7.40 -8.37 -32.70
C ARG A 94 -7.21 -7.17 -31.79
N THR A 95 -7.64 -7.30 -30.55
CA THR A 95 -7.45 -6.33 -29.46
C THR A 95 -6.13 -6.60 -28.71
N TYR A 96 -5.71 -5.68 -27.83
CA TYR A 96 -4.50 -5.86 -27.00
C TYR A 96 -4.63 -6.96 -25.92
N THR A 97 -5.84 -7.49 -25.72
CA THR A 97 -6.11 -8.64 -24.84
C THR A 97 -6.91 -9.69 -25.57
N SER A 98 -6.77 -10.96 -25.17
CA SER A 98 -7.54 -12.10 -25.68
C SER A 98 -8.39 -12.69 -24.56
N PHE A 99 -9.52 -12.05 -24.23
CA PHE A 99 -10.41 -12.51 -23.16
C PHE A 99 -11.37 -13.56 -23.70
N GLY A 100 -11.38 -14.75 -23.09
CA GLY A 100 -12.31 -15.82 -23.45
C GLY A 100 -13.69 -15.68 -22.81
N GLN A 101 -13.80 -14.87 -21.75
CA GLN A 101 -15.02 -14.64 -20.97
C GLN A 101 -14.93 -13.30 -20.22
N SER A 102 -16.08 -12.79 -19.79
CA SER A 102 -16.18 -11.60 -18.96
C SER A 102 -15.60 -11.83 -17.57
N GLN A 103 -14.81 -10.87 -17.07
CA GLN A 103 -14.33 -10.87 -15.68
C GLN A 103 -15.43 -10.65 -14.64
N GLN A 104 -16.66 -10.29 -15.05
CA GLN A 104 -17.82 -10.26 -14.15
C GLN A 104 -18.13 -11.64 -13.55
N ASN A 105 -17.71 -12.73 -14.21
CA ASN A 105 -17.81 -14.09 -13.67
C ASN A 105 -16.81 -14.37 -12.53
N THR A 106 -15.72 -13.61 -12.46
CA THR A 106 -14.65 -13.78 -11.46
C THR A 106 -14.89 -12.92 -10.22
N SER A 107 -15.52 -11.76 -10.38
CA SER A 107 -15.80 -10.83 -9.28
C SER A 107 -17.17 -10.18 -9.46
N GLU A 108 -18.03 -10.34 -8.45
CA GLU A 108 -19.34 -9.66 -8.38
C GLU A 108 -19.19 -8.13 -8.25
N ARG A 109 -18.04 -7.66 -7.73
CA ARG A 109 -17.75 -6.24 -7.55
C ARG A 109 -16.87 -5.72 -8.69
N PRO A 110 -17.07 -4.48 -9.14
CA PRO A 110 -16.18 -3.86 -10.11
C PRO A 110 -14.73 -3.85 -9.63
N LEU A 111 -13.81 -4.30 -10.49
CA LEU A 111 -12.37 -4.31 -10.21
C LEU A 111 -11.78 -2.91 -10.39
N GLY A 112 -12.24 -1.95 -9.60
CA GLY A 112 -11.89 -0.52 -9.71
C GLY A 112 -10.58 -0.12 -9.03
N VAL A 113 -10.44 1.18 -8.79
CA VAL A 113 -9.36 1.75 -7.97
C VAL A 113 -9.73 1.74 -6.49
N LYS A 114 -8.72 1.71 -5.60
CA LYS A 114 -8.99 1.70 -4.15
C LYS A 114 -9.46 3.05 -3.63
N TYR A 115 -8.87 4.13 -4.12
CA TYR A 115 -9.19 5.50 -3.74
C TYR A 115 -9.63 6.25 -4.99
N ASN A 116 -10.80 6.89 -4.94
CA ASN A 116 -11.42 7.54 -6.10
C ASN A 116 -10.99 9.01 -6.29
N ASP A 117 -10.23 9.56 -5.34
CA ASP A 117 -9.91 10.98 -5.24
C ASP A 117 -8.43 11.33 -5.52
N ILE A 118 -7.62 10.35 -5.91
CA ILE A 118 -6.22 10.57 -6.29
C ILE A 118 -6.18 11.41 -7.56
N THR A 119 -5.54 12.57 -7.51
CA THR A 119 -5.40 13.43 -8.70
C THR A 119 -4.38 12.86 -9.67
N ILE A 120 -4.83 12.59 -10.89
CA ILE A 120 -3.99 12.08 -11.98
C ILE A 120 -3.37 13.27 -12.74
N ALA A 121 -4.22 14.16 -13.24
CA ALA A 121 -3.84 15.29 -14.09
C ALA A 121 -4.78 16.49 -13.87
N ARG A 122 -4.38 17.67 -14.36
CA ARG A 122 -5.26 18.85 -14.47
C ARG A 122 -5.30 19.30 -15.92
N LEU A 123 -6.51 19.43 -16.46
CA LEU A 123 -6.75 19.81 -17.84
C LEU A 123 -7.21 21.26 -17.95
N GLY A 124 -6.62 21.99 -18.88
CA GLY A 124 -7.10 23.27 -19.37
C GLY A 124 -8.21 23.10 -20.43
N PRO A 125 -8.96 24.17 -20.74
CA PRO A 125 -10.00 24.13 -21.76
C PRO A 125 -9.44 23.71 -23.12
N GLY A 126 -10.08 22.74 -23.76
CA GLY A 126 -9.66 22.15 -25.04
C GLY A 126 -8.67 20.99 -24.94
N GLN A 127 -8.21 20.62 -23.74
CA GLN A 127 -7.32 19.45 -23.54
C GLN A 127 -8.13 18.19 -23.23
N ALA A 128 -7.59 17.04 -23.64
CA ALA A 128 -8.16 15.73 -23.45
C ALA A 128 -7.08 14.68 -23.15
N ILE A 129 -7.50 13.61 -22.49
CA ILE A 129 -6.73 12.39 -22.25
C ILE A 129 -7.63 11.20 -22.62
N GLU A 130 -7.14 10.34 -23.51
CA GLU A 130 -7.72 9.06 -23.86
C GLU A 130 -6.66 7.97 -23.82
N LEU A 131 -6.85 6.96 -22.99
CA LEU A 131 -5.93 5.84 -22.83
C LEU A 131 -6.62 4.56 -22.32
N GLU A 132 -5.95 3.43 -22.52
CA GLU A 132 -6.19 2.19 -21.79
C GLU A 132 -5.00 1.83 -20.90
N ALA A 133 -5.27 1.33 -19.70
CA ALA A 133 -4.26 0.90 -18.75
C ALA A 133 -4.48 -0.56 -18.36
N HIS A 134 -3.44 -1.37 -18.50
CA HIS A 134 -3.48 -2.81 -18.23
C HIS A 134 -2.72 -3.10 -16.94
N ALA A 135 -3.44 -3.66 -15.96
CA ALA A 135 -2.90 -4.05 -14.68
C ALA A 135 -2.66 -5.55 -14.60
N VAL A 136 -1.53 -5.90 -13.98
CA VAL A 136 -1.08 -7.30 -13.84
C VAL A 136 -0.69 -7.60 -12.40
N LYS A 137 -0.60 -8.91 -12.11
CA LYS A 137 -0.04 -9.42 -10.87
C LYS A 137 1.49 -9.31 -10.91
N GLY A 138 2.08 -8.86 -9.80
CA GLY A 138 3.52 -8.67 -9.67
C GLY A 138 3.95 -8.61 -8.22
N VAL A 139 5.27 -8.48 -8.00
CA VAL A 139 5.89 -8.55 -6.67
C VAL A 139 6.64 -7.26 -6.37
N GLY A 140 6.53 -6.75 -5.14
CA GLY A 140 7.18 -5.51 -4.69
C GLY A 140 8.70 -5.48 -4.86
N LYS A 141 9.36 -6.65 -4.93
CA LYS A 141 10.79 -6.79 -5.24
C LYS A 141 11.13 -6.29 -6.65
N VAL A 142 10.23 -6.44 -7.60
CA VAL A 142 10.41 -6.00 -9.00
C VAL A 142 10.20 -4.49 -9.10
N HIS A 143 9.14 -3.97 -8.48
CA HIS A 143 8.87 -2.54 -8.43
C HIS A 143 8.00 -2.18 -7.21
N ALA A 144 8.25 -1.01 -6.61
CA ALA A 144 7.57 -0.55 -5.39
C ALA A 144 6.04 -0.42 -5.54
N LYS A 145 5.54 -0.24 -6.77
CA LYS A 145 4.09 -0.17 -7.07
C LYS A 145 3.31 -1.44 -6.71
N TRP A 146 3.99 -2.59 -6.64
CA TRP A 146 3.40 -3.84 -6.18
C TRP A 146 3.56 -4.07 -4.67
N SER A 147 4.10 -3.11 -3.91
CA SER A 147 4.08 -3.19 -2.45
C SER A 147 2.64 -3.05 -1.95
N PRO A 148 2.08 -4.07 -1.26
CA PRO A 148 0.72 -3.99 -0.74
C PRO A 148 0.63 -3.20 0.58
N VAL A 149 1.77 -2.76 1.12
CA VAL A 149 1.88 -2.00 2.36
C VAL A 149 2.45 -0.62 2.09
N ALA A 150 1.91 0.39 2.78
CA ALA A 150 2.51 1.70 2.88
C ALA A 150 3.79 1.60 3.72
N THR A 151 3.68 0.97 4.89
CA THR A 151 4.84 0.57 5.70
C THR A 151 4.56 -0.71 6.46
N ALA A 152 5.58 -1.53 6.61
CA ALA A 152 5.58 -2.69 7.49
C ALA A 152 6.89 -2.68 8.27
N TRP A 153 6.80 -2.58 9.58
CA TRP A 153 7.97 -2.53 10.45
C TRP A 153 7.63 -3.14 11.81
N TYR A 154 8.67 -3.40 12.59
CA TYR A 154 8.50 -3.86 13.96
C TYR A 154 9.45 -3.12 14.89
N ARG A 155 9.11 -3.12 16.18
CA ARG A 155 10.03 -2.79 17.27
C ARG A 155 9.88 -3.81 18.38
N MET A 156 10.93 -4.01 19.15
CA MET A 156 10.84 -4.79 20.38
C MET A 156 10.05 -4.02 21.44
N LEU A 157 9.34 -4.74 22.31
CA LEU A 157 8.67 -4.15 23.48
C LEU A 157 9.71 -3.43 24.35
N PRO A 158 9.56 -2.12 24.59
CA PRO A 158 10.39 -1.41 25.54
C PRO A 158 10.12 -1.93 26.96
N GLU A 159 11.20 -2.16 27.69
CA GLU A 159 11.17 -2.47 29.11
C GLU A 159 11.83 -1.30 29.84
N VAL A 160 11.09 -0.65 30.74
CA VAL A 160 11.59 0.48 31.53
C VAL A 160 11.73 -0.01 32.95
N VAL A 161 12.96 -0.02 33.47
CA VAL A 161 13.27 -0.53 34.81
C VAL A 161 13.67 0.64 35.69
N LEU A 162 13.00 0.79 36.83
CA LEU A 162 13.42 1.70 37.90
C LEU A 162 14.38 0.92 38.81
N LEU A 163 15.66 1.26 38.76
CA LEU A 163 16.70 0.62 39.59
C LEU A 163 16.61 1.06 41.06
N LYS A 164 16.06 2.26 41.30
CA LYS A 164 15.86 2.88 42.61
C LYS A 164 14.48 3.52 42.67
N GLU A 165 13.94 3.67 43.87
CA GLU A 165 12.69 4.44 44.05
C GLU A 165 12.94 5.92 43.75
N ILE A 166 12.13 6.49 42.86
CA ILE A 166 12.14 7.91 42.52
C ILE A 166 10.90 8.53 43.18
N LYS A 167 11.11 9.52 44.04
CA LYS A 167 10.07 10.04 44.95
C LYS A 167 9.85 11.54 44.82
N ASN A 168 8.66 11.98 45.24
CA ASN A 168 8.29 13.38 45.41
C ASN A 168 8.58 14.23 44.16
N GLY A 169 9.33 15.33 44.29
CA GLY A 169 9.62 16.25 43.18
C GLY A 169 10.31 15.58 41.98
N ASP A 170 11.21 14.62 42.23
CA ASP A 170 11.89 13.88 41.16
C ASP A 170 10.91 12.97 40.40
N ALA A 171 9.92 12.42 41.10
CA ALA A 171 8.87 11.61 40.49
C ALA A 171 7.96 12.47 39.58
N GLU A 172 7.58 13.65 40.06
CA GLU A 172 6.77 14.60 39.29
C GLU A 172 7.50 15.10 38.04
N GLU A 173 8.80 15.41 38.15
CA GLU A 173 9.62 15.84 37.01
C GLU A 173 9.84 14.70 36.00
N LEU A 174 10.06 13.46 36.47
CA LEU A 174 10.21 12.29 35.60
C LEU A 174 8.96 12.04 34.76
N VAL A 175 7.78 12.11 35.39
CA VAL A 175 6.48 11.96 34.71
C VAL A 175 6.30 13.07 33.68
N LYS A 176 6.58 14.33 34.06
CA LYS A 176 6.45 15.50 33.19
C LYS A 176 7.37 15.46 31.97
N ARG A 177 8.58 14.90 32.11
CA ARG A 177 9.54 14.81 31.00
C ARG A 177 9.19 13.74 29.97
N CYS A 178 8.38 12.75 30.32
CA CYS A 178 8.03 11.70 29.37
C CYS A 178 6.92 12.18 28.42
N PRO A 179 7.20 12.43 27.13
CA PRO A 179 6.20 13.01 26.21
C PRO A 179 5.02 12.07 25.91
N VAL A 180 5.16 10.78 26.22
CA VAL A 180 4.17 9.73 25.93
C VAL A 180 3.62 9.07 27.19
N ASN A 181 3.80 9.71 28.35
CA ASN A 181 3.19 9.33 29.63
C ASN A 181 3.43 7.84 30.00
N VAL A 182 4.69 7.40 29.92
CA VAL A 182 5.11 6.04 30.32
C VAL A 182 5.03 5.87 31.83
N PHE A 183 5.38 6.92 32.57
CA PHE A 183 5.39 6.95 34.03
C PHE A 183 4.09 7.53 34.57
N ASP A 184 3.71 7.08 35.76
CA ASP A 184 2.60 7.60 36.54
C ASP A 184 3.04 7.80 37.99
N ILE A 185 2.21 8.46 38.80
CA ILE A 185 2.47 8.72 40.21
C ILE A 185 1.59 7.81 41.07
N GLU A 186 2.23 7.11 42.01
CA GLU A 186 1.54 6.39 43.08
C GLU A 186 1.71 7.16 44.40
N ASP A 187 0.59 7.42 45.09
CA ASP A 187 0.56 8.08 46.41
C ASP A 187 0.71 7.01 47.50
N LEU A 188 1.77 7.12 48.31
CA LEU A 188 2.08 6.21 49.41
C LEU A 188 1.44 6.64 50.75
N GLY A 189 0.72 7.77 50.75
CA GLY A 189 0.20 8.40 51.96
C GLY A 189 1.24 9.27 52.67
N LYS A 190 0.78 10.04 53.66
CA LYS A 190 1.61 11.04 54.41
C LYS A 190 2.29 12.10 53.53
N GLY A 191 1.78 12.31 52.31
CA GLY A 191 2.33 13.26 51.33
C GLY A 191 3.52 12.72 50.54
N GLU A 192 3.84 11.42 50.64
CA GLU A 192 4.93 10.80 49.89
C GLU A 192 4.41 10.22 48.56
N LYS A 193 5.04 10.59 47.46
CA LYS A 193 4.69 10.15 46.11
C LYS A 193 5.85 9.37 45.50
N ARG A 194 5.58 8.33 44.69
CA ARG A 194 6.61 7.62 43.91
C ARG A 194 6.23 7.49 42.44
N ALA A 195 7.23 7.47 41.57
CA ALA A 195 7.03 7.18 40.16
C ALA A 195 6.90 5.66 39.94
N VAL A 196 5.97 5.27 39.08
CA VAL A 196 5.78 3.88 38.62
C VAL A 196 5.74 3.84 37.10
N VAL A 197 6.14 2.70 36.52
CA VAL A 197 6.08 2.49 35.07
C VAL A 197 4.70 1.94 34.71
N ALA A 198 3.78 2.79 34.28
CA ALA A 198 2.40 2.41 33.97
C ALA A 198 2.24 1.91 32.52
N LYS A 199 2.93 2.53 31.55
CA LYS A 199 2.71 2.29 30.11
C LYS A 199 4.01 2.05 29.34
N PRO A 200 4.77 0.98 29.64
CA PRO A 200 6.07 0.73 29.01
C PRO A 200 5.97 0.55 27.48
N ARG A 201 4.86 -0.04 26.99
CA ARG A 201 4.61 -0.22 25.55
C ARG A 201 4.59 1.09 24.77
N SER A 202 4.15 2.19 25.39
CA SER A 202 4.08 3.52 24.77
C SER A 202 5.45 4.19 24.65
N CYS A 203 6.47 3.69 25.34
CA CYS A 203 7.81 4.28 25.33
C CYS A 203 8.39 4.31 23.91
N THR A 204 8.77 5.51 23.46
CA THR A 204 9.44 5.73 22.16
C THR A 204 10.96 5.62 22.25
N LEU A 205 11.50 5.26 23.43
CA LEU A 205 12.95 5.20 23.71
C LEU A 205 13.69 6.52 23.40
N CYS A 206 13.05 7.66 23.67
CA CYS A 206 13.65 8.99 23.52
C CYS A 206 14.83 9.27 24.49
N ARG A 207 15.01 8.44 25.52
CA ARG A 207 16.08 8.50 26.55
C ARG A 207 16.06 9.73 27.47
N GLU A 208 15.04 10.58 27.40
CA GLU A 208 14.97 11.78 28.25
C GLU A 208 14.84 11.44 29.75
N CYS A 209 14.18 10.32 30.09
CA CYS A 209 14.10 9.83 31.47
C CYS A 209 15.46 9.42 32.06
N VAL A 210 16.37 8.91 31.23
CA VAL A 210 17.73 8.52 31.66
C VAL A 210 18.57 9.77 31.93
N ARG A 211 18.38 10.83 31.14
CA ARG A 211 19.14 12.08 31.32
C ARG A 211 18.82 12.81 32.64
N LEU A 212 17.59 12.68 33.13
CA LEU A 212 17.17 13.27 34.40
C LEU A 212 17.64 12.45 35.60
N ALA A 213 17.45 11.14 35.51
CA ALA A 213 17.58 10.20 36.61
C ALA A 213 18.68 9.18 36.26
N ASP A 214 19.89 9.72 36.02
CA ASP A 214 21.07 8.94 35.66
C ASP A 214 21.32 7.89 36.77
N ASP A 215 21.60 6.65 36.38
CA ASP A 215 21.69 5.46 37.26
C ASP A 215 20.43 5.07 38.06
N GLN A 216 19.28 5.71 37.86
CA GLN A 216 18.00 5.33 38.49
C GLN A 216 17.01 4.69 37.51
N VAL A 217 17.11 5.01 36.22
CA VAL A 217 16.25 4.47 35.16
C VAL A 217 17.08 3.74 34.12
N GLU A 218 16.74 2.49 33.86
CA GLU A 218 17.34 1.69 32.80
C GLU A 218 16.30 1.41 31.70
N LEU A 219 16.70 1.64 30.44
CA LEU A 219 15.88 1.35 29.26
C LEU A 219 16.38 0.09 28.57
N ARG A 220 15.56 -0.96 28.59
CA ARG A 220 15.81 -2.26 27.97
C ARG A 220 14.80 -2.56 26.86
N ARG A 221 15.00 -3.70 26.20
CA ARG A 221 14.10 -4.25 25.19
C ARG A 221 13.94 -5.74 25.42
N VAL A 222 12.71 -6.21 25.43
CA VAL A 222 12.39 -7.64 25.53
C VAL A 222 12.70 -8.30 24.18
N ARG A 223 13.69 -9.21 24.13
CA ARG A 223 14.27 -9.72 22.88
C ARG A 223 13.32 -10.57 22.03
N ASP A 224 12.40 -11.26 22.69
CA ASP A 224 11.43 -12.20 22.12
C ASP A 224 10.03 -11.61 21.95
N HIS A 225 9.83 -10.33 22.28
CA HIS A 225 8.55 -9.64 22.14
C HIS A 225 8.62 -8.56 21.06
N PHE A 226 8.05 -8.87 19.89
CA PHE A 226 7.95 -7.94 18.77
C PHE A 226 6.57 -7.30 18.69
N ILE A 227 6.55 -6.00 18.42
CA ILE A 227 5.36 -5.21 18.13
C ILE A 227 5.43 -4.82 16.66
N PHE A 228 4.67 -5.53 15.82
CA PHE A 228 4.55 -5.23 14.41
C PHE A 228 3.52 -4.12 14.17
N THR A 229 3.82 -3.28 13.18
CA THR A 229 2.92 -2.28 12.61
C THR A 229 2.87 -2.52 11.11
N ILE A 230 1.68 -2.78 10.58
CA ILE A 230 1.45 -3.06 9.16
C ILE A 230 0.35 -2.12 8.68
N GLU A 231 0.71 -1.18 7.81
CA GLU A 231 -0.22 -0.25 7.19
C GLU A 231 -0.44 -0.70 5.74
N SER A 232 -1.63 -1.22 5.44
CA SER A 232 -1.99 -1.62 4.08
C SER A 232 -2.22 -0.40 3.19
N THR A 233 -1.89 -0.51 1.89
CA THR A 233 -2.30 0.47 0.89
C THR A 233 -3.80 0.35 0.53
N GLY A 234 -4.48 -0.68 1.02
CA GLY A 234 -5.92 -0.87 0.90
C GLY A 234 -6.34 -1.98 -0.07
N ALA A 235 -5.42 -2.55 -0.85
CA ALA A 235 -5.71 -3.67 -1.76
C ALA A 235 -6.18 -4.93 -1.01
N LEU A 236 -5.61 -5.20 0.16
CA LEU A 236 -6.02 -6.27 1.07
C LEU A 236 -5.94 -5.79 2.53
N PRO A 237 -6.77 -6.31 3.45
CA PRO A 237 -6.65 -6.01 4.87
C PRO A 237 -5.28 -6.43 5.45
N PRO A 238 -4.68 -5.66 6.40
CA PRO A 238 -3.38 -5.97 6.98
C PRO A 238 -3.25 -7.38 7.59
N GLU A 239 -4.32 -7.90 8.21
CA GLU A 239 -4.36 -9.24 8.80
C GLU A 239 -4.23 -10.35 7.75
N VAL A 240 -4.80 -10.14 6.56
CA VAL A 240 -4.64 -11.05 5.43
C VAL A 240 -3.21 -10.96 4.90
N LEU A 241 -2.65 -9.75 4.77
CA LEU A 241 -1.28 -9.55 4.28
C LEU A 241 -0.24 -10.28 5.14
N PHE A 242 -0.36 -10.21 6.47
CA PHE A 242 0.56 -10.91 7.36
C PHE A 242 0.46 -12.43 7.19
N THR A 243 -0.77 -12.95 7.11
CA THR A 243 -1.02 -14.38 6.91
C THR A 243 -0.44 -14.88 5.59
N GLU A 244 -0.65 -14.15 4.49
CA GLU A 244 -0.08 -14.47 3.18
C GLU A 244 1.46 -14.39 3.18
N ALA A 245 2.06 -13.45 3.91
CA ALA A 245 3.51 -13.36 4.04
C ALA A 245 4.12 -14.61 4.71
N VAL A 246 3.45 -15.16 5.73
CA VAL A 246 3.87 -16.39 6.41
C VAL A 246 3.74 -17.61 5.47
N LYS A 247 2.62 -17.73 4.75
CA LYS A 247 2.43 -18.80 3.74
C LYS A 247 3.52 -18.78 2.66
N ILE A 248 3.88 -17.61 2.15
CA ILE A 248 4.95 -17.47 1.17
C ILE A 248 6.31 -17.92 1.75
N LEU A 249 6.54 -17.76 3.05
CA LEU A 249 7.75 -18.27 3.70
C LEU A 249 7.71 -19.80 3.80
N GLU A 250 6.58 -20.37 4.19
CA GLU A 250 6.32 -21.82 4.24
C GLU A 250 6.54 -22.47 2.87
N GLU A 251 5.89 -21.97 1.82
CA GLU A 251 6.04 -22.46 0.44
C GLU A 251 7.50 -22.42 -0.06
N LYS A 252 8.26 -21.40 0.35
CA LYS A 252 9.70 -21.32 0.01
C LYS A 252 10.51 -22.41 0.69
N CYS A 253 10.21 -22.71 1.96
CA CYS A 253 10.86 -23.79 2.68
C CYS A 253 10.50 -25.15 2.08
N GLU A 254 9.22 -25.39 1.77
CA GLU A 254 8.76 -26.62 1.13
C GLU A 254 9.41 -26.84 -0.23
N ARG A 255 9.52 -25.80 -1.06
CA ARG A 255 10.21 -25.89 -2.34
C ARG A 255 11.66 -26.35 -2.18
N VAL A 256 12.39 -25.76 -1.25
CA VAL A 256 13.79 -26.15 -0.97
C VAL A 256 13.87 -27.61 -0.50
N ILE A 257 12.94 -28.05 0.36
CA ILE A 257 12.89 -29.46 0.80
C ILE A 257 12.63 -30.39 -0.38
N SER A 258 11.69 -30.03 -1.27
CA SER A 258 11.33 -30.84 -2.45
C SER A 258 12.46 -30.95 -3.47
N GLU A 259 13.29 -29.91 -3.61
CA GLU A 259 14.45 -29.92 -4.52
C GLU A 259 15.63 -30.71 -3.95
N LEU A 260 15.68 -30.89 -2.63
CA LEU A 260 16.73 -31.66 -1.94
C LEU A 260 16.40 -33.14 -1.75
N SER A 261 15.14 -33.54 -1.91
CA SER A 261 14.65 -34.92 -1.76
C SER A 261 14.68 -35.68 -3.07
#